data_AF-A0A0S8HNI8-F1
#
_entry.id   AF-A0A0S8HNI8-F1
#
_cell.length_a   1.000
_cell.length_b   1.000
_cell.length_c   1.000
_cell.angle_alpha   90.00
_cell.angle_beta   90.00
_cell.angle_gamma   90.00
#
_symmetry.space_group_name_H-M   'P 1'
#
loop_
_entity.id
_entity.type
_entity.pdbx_description
1 polymer ?
#
loop_
_entity_poly.entity_id
_entity_poly.type
_entity_poly.pdbx_seq_one_letter_code
_entity_poly.pdbx_strand_id
1 'polypeptide(L)'
;MPGTFLMKLDSMQPSQLFISSEKLSEVMRSSAPLVPESIEPVPVRQLGEQVILTDGHTRALAAFLAGLSEVRAFWDEDELDWEAYAICVEWCREEGVHTVADLAGRVVSPEEYELLWHERCRQMHRQLQAKRGVKQEG
;
A
#
# COMPACT_ATOMS: atom_id res chain seq x y z
N MET A 1 -18.00 0.91 -12.44
CA MET A 1 -16.64 0.55 -11.98
C MET A 1 -15.69 1.54 -12.61
N PRO A 2 -14.78 2.16 -11.86
CA PRO A 2 -13.72 2.96 -12.47
C PRO A 2 -12.99 2.11 -13.52
N GLY A 3 -12.60 2.73 -14.63
CA GLY A 3 -11.87 2.03 -15.67
C GLY A 3 -10.55 1.51 -15.11
N THR A 4 -10.28 0.22 -15.27
CA THR A 4 -9.00 -0.38 -14.87
C THR A 4 -8.00 -0.30 -16.03
N PHE A 5 -6.72 -0.13 -15.71
CA PHE A 5 -5.62 -0.14 -16.68
C PHE A 5 -4.48 -1.03 -16.17
N LEU A 6 -3.59 -1.48 -17.04
CA LEU A 6 -2.37 -2.19 -16.62
C LEU A 6 -1.31 -1.17 -16.21
N MET A 7 -0.64 -1.46 -15.10
CA MET A 7 0.45 -0.65 -14.58
C MET A 7 1.57 -1.53 -14.06
N LYS A 8 2.81 -1.10 -14.28
CA LYS A 8 4.00 -1.83 -13.85
C LYS A 8 4.16 -1.77 -12.34
N LEU A 9 4.53 -2.91 -11.77
CA LEU A 9 4.79 -3.03 -10.33
C LEU A 9 6.03 -2.25 -9.88
N ASP A 10 6.99 -2.04 -10.79
CA ASP A 10 8.20 -1.24 -10.56
C ASP A 10 7.96 0.28 -10.63
N SER A 11 6.80 0.72 -11.12
CA SER A 11 6.42 2.14 -11.19
C SER A 11 5.43 2.55 -10.09
N MET A 12 5.12 1.65 -9.16
CA MET A 12 4.22 1.89 -8.03
C MET A 12 5.02 2.11 -6.74
N GLN A 13 4.88 3.29 -6.14
CA GLN A 13 5.47 3.58 -4.82
C GLN A 13 4.54 3.04 -3.72
N PRO A 14 5.01 2.13 -2.85
CA PRO A 14 4.24 1.70 -1.69
C PRO A 14 4.02 2.84 -0.69
N SER A 15 2.93 2.73 0.06
CA SER A 15 2.58 3.57 1.21
C SER A 15 2.44 2.72 2.48
N GLN A 16 2.96 1.50 2.45
CA GLN A 16 2.91 0.53 3.54
C GLN A 16 4.27 -0.16 3.66
N LEU A 17 4.78 -0.27 4.89
CA LEU A 17 6.13 -0.80 5.15
C LEU A 17 6.18 -2.33 5.22
N PHE A 18 5.15 -2.97 5.74
CA PHE A 18 5.17 -4.40 6.05
C PHE A 18 3.98 -5.10 5.41
N ILE A 19 4.08 -6.42 5.22
CA ILE A 19 2.98 -7.25 4.74
C ILE A 19 2.73 -8.35 5.76
N SER A 20 1.46 -8.56 6.14
CA SER A 20 1.10 -9.72 6.96
C SER A 20 1.23 -11.00 6.14
N SER A 21 1.98 -11.96 6.66
CA SER A 21 2.18 -13.29 6.05
C SER A 21 0.87 -14.07 5.88
N GLU A 22 -0.07 -13.92 6.82
CA GLU A 22 -1.41 -14.51 6.75
C GLU A 22 -2.22 -13.91 5.59
N LYS A 23 -2.29 -12.57 5.50
CA LYS A 23 -2.98 -11.88 4.40
C LYS A 23 -2.38 -12.24 3.05
N LEU A 24 -1.05 -12.30 2.96
CA LEU A 24 -0.36 -12.71 1.73
C LEU A 24 -0.73 -14.14 1.33
N SER A 25 -0.71 -15.06 2.29
CA SER A 25 -1.07 -16.46 2.06
C SER A 25 -2.53 -16.61 1.62
N GLU A 26 -3.44 -15.81 2.18
CA GLU A 26 -4.84 -15.79 1.78
C GLU A 26 -5.00 -15.32 0.34
N VAL A 27 -4.41 -14.18 -0.03
CA VAL A 27 -4.45 -13.65 -1.40
C VAL A 27 -3.87 -14.66 -2.40
N MET A 28 -2.74 -15.27 -2.08
CA MET A 28 -2.13 -16.29 -2.95
C MET A 28 -3.03 -17.50 -3.18
N ARG A 29 -3.85 -17.89 -2.18
CA ARG A 29 -4.81 -18.99 -2.32
C ARG A 29 -6.08 -18.58 -3.07
N SER A 30 -6.65 -17.42 -2.74
CA SER A 30 -7.95 -16.99 -3.29
C SER A 30 -7.85 -16.49 -4.73
N SER A 31 -6.69 -15.97 -5.13
CA SER A 31 -6.43 -15.49 -6.49
C SER A 31 -5.67 -16.49 -7.36
N ALA A 32 -5.61 -17.78 -6.99
CA ALA A 32 -4.96 -18.80 -7.80
C ALA A 32 -5.81 -19.17 -9.04
N PRO A 33 -5.21 -19.27 -10.25
CA PRO A 33 -3.82 -18.97 -10.58
C PRO A 33 -3.56 -17.46 -10.58
N LEU A 34 -2.40 -17.02 -10.07
CA LEU A 34 -2.03 -15.60 -10.02
C LEU A 34 -1.71 -15.07 -11.42
N VAL A 35 -2.72 -14.52 -12.08
CA VAL A 35 -2.68 -13.84 -13.37
C VAL A 35 -3.35 -12.46 -13.23
N PRO A 36 -3.04 -11.48 -14.09
CA PRO A 36 -3.62 -10.14 -13.95
C PRO A 36 -5.15 -10.10 -13.81
N GLU A 37 -5.87 -11.05 -14.43
CA GLU A 37 -7.32 -11.15 -14.41
C GLU A 37 -7.90 -11.74 -13.11
N SER A 38 -7.14 -12.58 -12.40
CA SER A 38 -7.59 -13.22 -11.14
C SER A 38 -7.29 -12.38 -9.91
N ILE A 39 -6.34 -11.44 -10.02
CA ILE A 39 -6.00 -10.50 -8.96
C ILE A 39 -6.91 -9.30 -9.09
N GLU A 40 -7.62 -8.96 -8.01
CA GLU A 40 -8.44 -7.75 -7.99
C GLU A 40 -7.58 -6.50 -8.24
N PRO A 41 -8.10 -5.52 -9.01
CA PRO A 41 -7.37 -4.30 -9.29
C PRO A 41 -6.92 -3.55 -8.03
N VAL A 42 -5.72 -2.99 -8.04
CA VAL A 42 -5.17 -2.20 -6.94
C VAL A 42 -5.50 -0.71 -7.11
N PRO A 43 -5.95 -0.02 -6.05
CA PRO A 43 -6.19 1.42 -6.11
C PRO A 43 -4.87 2.18 -6.06
N VAL A 44 -4.75 3.19 -6.94
CA VAL A 44 -3.58 4.06 -7.03
C VAL A 44 -3.97 5.52 -7.11
N ARG A 45 -3.08 6.40 -6.64
CA ARG A 45 -3.27 7.86 -6.70
C ARG A 45 -1.97 8.54 -7.11
N GLN A 46 -2.07 9.67 -7.80
CA GLN A 46 -0.94 10.57 -8.02
C GLN A 46 -0.64 11.34 -6.73
N LEU A 47 0.59 11.26 -6.22
CA LEU A 47 1.11 12.08 -5.13
C LEU A 47 2.42 12.75 -5.59
N GLY A 48 2.36 14.05 -5.88
CA GLY A 48 3.47 14.76 -6.52
C GLY A 48 3.71 14.20 -7.92
N GLU A 49 4.95 13.77 -8.21
CA GLU A 49 5.35 13.19 -9.50
C GLU A 49 5.24 11.66 -9.54
N GLN A 50 4.88 11.00 -8.43
CA GLN A 50 4.79 9.54 -8.35
C GLN A 50 3.36 9.04 -8.25
N VAL A 51 3.13 7.84 -8.75
CA VAL A 51 1.90 7.08 -8.52
C VAL A 51 2.14 6.17 -7.32
N ILE A 52 1.29 6.30 -6.30
CA ILE A 52 1.37 5.54 -5.07
C ILE A 52 0.24 4.51 -5.00
N LEU A 53 0.49 3.39 -4.34
CA LEU A 53 -0.58 2.48 -3.91
C LEU A 53 -1.30 3.11 -2.72
N THR A 54 -2.61 3.32 -2.81
CA THR A 54 -3.43 3.72 -1.65
C THR A 54 -3.83 2.50 -0.82
N ASP A 55 -4.03 1.36 -1.46
CA ASP A 55 -4.28 0.06 -0.83
C ASP A 55 -3.84 -1.07 -1.80
N GLY A 56 -4.01 -2.33 -1.40
CA GLY A 56 -3.73 -3.48 -2.25
C GLY A 56 -2.26 -3.91 -2.30
N HIS A 57 -1.42 -3.43 -1.38
CA HIS A 57 0.01 -3.79 -1.33
C HIS A 57 0.24 -5.30 -1.25
N THR A 58 -0.60 -6.03 -0.51
CA THR A 58 -0.55 -7.50 -0.46
C THR A 58 -0.84 -8.15 -1.81
N ARG A 59 -1.82 -7.63 -2.57
CA ARG A 59 -2.16 -8.11 -3.93
C ARG A 59 -1.05 -7.79 -4.91
N ALA A 60 -0.50 -6.58 -4.85
CA ALA A 60 0.64 -6.18 -5.67
C ALA A 60 1.86 -7.07 -5.40
N LEU A 61 2.16 -7.34 -4.12
CA LEU A 61 3.27 -8.23 -3.76
C LEU A 61 3.01 -9.68 -4.19
N ALA A 62 1.78 -10.19 -4.05
CA ALA A 62 1.43 -11.52 -4.53
C ALA A 62 1.64 -11.66 -6.04
N ALA A 63 1.25 -10.64 -6.83
CA ALA A 63 1.50 -10.57 -8.26
C ALA A 63 2.99 -10.61 -8.59
N PHE A 64 3.79 -9.78 -7.90
CA PHE A 64 5.24 -9.73 -8.06
C PHE A 64 5.90 -11.09 -7.76
N LEU A 65 5.53 -11.73 -6.64
CA LEU A 65 6.06 -13.04 -6.25
C LEU A 65 5.63 -14.17 -7.20
N ALA A 66 4.53 -14.00 -7.93
CA ALA A 66 4.11 -14.89 -9.00
C ALA A 66 4.84 -14.65 -10.34
N GLY A 67 5.76 -13.67 -10.40
CA GLY A 67 6.53 -13.35 -11.59
C GLY A 67 5.82 -12.41 -12.57
N LEU A 68 4.73 -11.77 -12.16
CA LEU A 68 4.09 -10.74 -12.98
C LEU A 68 4.90 -9.44 -12.91
N SER A 69 4.98 -8.72 -14.03
CA SER A 69 5.58 -7.38 -14.10
C SER A 69 4.55 -6.26 -13.95
N GLU A 70 3.27 -6.56 -14.15
CA GLU A 70 2.17 -5.60 -14.19
C GLU A 70 0.94 -6.15 -13.45
N VAL A 71 0.11 -5.25 -12.94
CA VAL A 71 -1.21 -5.56 -12.38
C VAL A 71 -2.26 -4.60 -12.92
N ARG A 72 -3.53 -5.00 -12.81
CA ARG A 72 -4.64 -4.07 -13.03
C ARG A 72 -4.66 -3.06 -11.88
N ALA A 73 -4.75 -1.79 -12.23
CA ALA A 73 -4.89 -0.68 -11.31
C ALA A 73 -6.08 0.19 -11.71
N PHE A 74 -6.56 1.00 -10.77
CA PHE A 74 -7.53 2.05 -11.03
C PHE A 74 -7.20 3.30 -10.21
N TRP A 75 -7.62 4.46 -10.70
CA TRP A 75 -7.45 5.71 -9.97
C TRP A 75 -8.40 5.75 -8.76
N ASP A 76 -7.83 5.89 -7.58
CA ASP A 76 -8.57 6.03 -6.33
C ASP A 76 -9.14 7.44 -6.22
N GLU A 77 -10.47 7.55 -6.30
CA GLU A 77 -11.20 8.81 -6.26
C GLU A 77 -11.70 9.15 -4.85
N ASP A 78 -11.48 8.28 -3.86
CA ASP A 78 -11.97 8.49 -2.50
C ASP A 78 -11.31 9.71 -1.84
N GLU A 79 -12.04 10.34 -0.91
CA GLU A 79 -11.51 11.42 -0.09
C GLU A 79 -10.65 10.83 1.04
N LEU A 80 -9.34 10.79 0.80
CA LEU A 80 -8.36 10.25 1.74
C LEU A 80 -7.59 11.33 2.49
N ASP A 81 -7.01 10.95 3.63
CA ASP A 81 -6.10 11.81 4.39
C ASP A 81 -4.73 11.89 3.71
N TRP A 82 -4.56 12.84 2.79
CA TRP A 82 -3.33 12.98 2.00
C TRP A 82 -2.08 13.29 2.83
N GLU A 83 -2.24 13.96 3.97
CA GLU A 83 -1.13 14.22 4.89
C GLU A 83 -0.64 12.89 5.50
N ALA A 84 -1.57 12.00 5.88
CA ALA A 84 -1.22 10.67 6.36
C ALA A 84 -0.52 9.83 5.28
N TYR A 85 -1.04 9.83 4.03
CA TYR A 85 -0.39 9.11 2.93
C TYR A 85 0.99 9.66 2.59
N ALA A 86 1.18 10.98 2.60
CA ALA A 86 2.50 11.58 2.39
C ALA A 86 3.50 11.14 3.45
N ILE A 87 3.09 11.07 4.73
CA ILE A 87 3.93 10.55 5.81
C ILE A 87 4.26 9.06 5.59
N CYS A 88 3.27 8.25 5.24
CA CYS A 88 3.47 6.83 4.99
C CYS A 88 4.42 6.55 3.82
N VAL A 89 4.32 7.32 2.73
CA VAL A 89 5.22 7.25 1.57
C VAL A 89 6.63 7.67 1.97
N GLU A 90 6.77 8.73 2.77
CA GLU A 90 8.08 9.16 3.24
C GLU A 90 8.75 8.10 4.12
N TRP A 91 8.01 7.48 5.05
CA TRP A 91 8.53 6.35 5.80
C TRP A 91 9.00 5.20 4.90
N CYS A 92 8.24 4.89 3.84
CA CYS A 92 8.65 3.88 2.88
C CYS A 92 10.00 4.25 2.25
N ARG A 93 10.17 5.50 1.79
CA ARG A 93 11.42 5.95 1.19
C ARG A 93 12.60 5.93 2.16
N GLU A 94 12.41 6.41 3.38
CA GLU A 94 13.44 6.42 4.44
C GLU A 94 13.91 4.99 4.77
N GLU A 95 12.98 4.03 4.71
CA GLU A 95 13.24 2.60 4.95
C GLU A 95 13.73 1.85 3.69
N GLY A 96 13.88 2.52 2.54
CA GLY A 96 14.32 1.89 1.30
C GLY A 96 13.24 1.04 0.58
N VAL A 97 11.96 1.31 0.86
CA VAL A 97 10.82 0.74 0.15
C VAL A 97 10.40 1.72 -0.96
N HIS A 98 10.90 1.49 -2.17
CA HIS A 98 10.67 2.36 -3.33
C HIS A 98 9.70 1.75 -4.35
N THR A 99 9.61 0.42 -4.37
CA THR A 99 8.80 -0.36 -5.30
C THR A 99 8.10 -1.50 -4.57
N VAL A 100 7.15 -2.16 -5.24
CA VAL A 100 6.48 -3.35 -4.69
C VAL A 100 7.48 -4.48 -4.39
N ALA A 101 8.57 -4.59 -5.15
CA ALA A 101 9.58 -5.63 -4.94
C ALA A 101 10.26 -5.52 -3.56
N ASP A 102 10.44 -4.30 -3.06
CA ASP A 102 11.09 -4.04 -1.76
C ASP A 102 10.27 -4.56 -0.57
N LEU A 103 8.98 -4.87 -0.78
CA LEU A 103 8.11 -5.49 0.22
C LEU A 103 8.36 -6.99 0.40
N ALA A 104 9.04 -7.66 -0.55
CA ALA A 104 9.27 -9.11 -0.48
C ALA A 104 10.10 -9.52 0.75
N GLY A 105 11.02 -8.67 1.20
CA GLY A 105 11.80 -8.86 2.43
C GLY A 105 11.11 -8.37 3.70
N ARG A 106 9.86 -7.88 3.61
CA ARG A 106 9.13 -7.21 4.70
C ARG A 106 7.81 -7.91 5.04
N VAL A 107 7.73 -9.21 4.75
CA VAL A 107 6.61 -10.07 5.15
C VAL A 107 6.84 -10.55 6.58
N VAL A 108 5.91 -10.23 7.48
CA VAL A 108 6.02 -10.45 8.93
C VAL A 108 4.81 -11.21 9.47
N SER A 109 4.89 -11.72 10.71
CA SER A 109 3.73 -12.39 11.33
C SER A 109 2.54 -11.44 11.51
N PRO A 110 1.30 -11.94 11.67
CA PRO A 110 0.15 -11.08 11.98
C PRO A 110 0.36 -10.21 13.22
N GLU A 111 1.01 -10.76 14.26
CA GLU A 111 1.32 -10.05 15.50
C GLU A 111 2.36 -8.94 15.28
N GLU A 112 3.42 -9.23 14.52
CA GLU A 112 4.42 -8.24 14.15
C GLU A 112 3.81 -7.16 13.25
N TYR A 113 2.95 -7.53 12.31
CA TYR A 113 2.26 -6.59 11.43
C TYR A 113 1.37 -5.61 12.22
N GLU A 114 0.66 -6.11 13.23
CA GLU A 114 -0.15 -5.28 14.12
C GLU A 114 0.70 -4.23 14.85
N LEU A 115 1.88 -4.61 15.34
CA LEU A 115 2.75 -3.73 16.10
C LEU A 115 3.57 -2.78 15.21
N LEU A 116 4.21 -3.32 14.17
CA LEU A 116 5.15 -2.58 13.31
C LEU A 116 4.44 -1.66 12.33
N TRP A 117 3.22 -2.00 11.93
CA TRP A 117 2.45 -1.23 10.95
C TRP A 117 1.19 -0.60 11.54
N HIS A 118 0.24 -1.41 12.04
CA HIS A 118 -1.05 -0.87 12.45
C HIS A 118 -0.94 0.12 13.63
N GLU A 119 -0.14 -0.21 14.65
CA GLU A 119 0.06 0.71 15.78
C GLU A 119 0.81 1.98 15.37
N ARG A 120 1.82 1.87 14.49
CA ARG A 120 2.54 3.02 13.93
C ARG A 120 1.60 3.98 13.19
N CYS A 121 0.71 3.45 12.34
CA CYS A 121 -0.30 4.25 11.65
C CYS A 121 -1.30 4.89 12.62
N ARG A 122 -1.79 4.15 13.61
CA ARG A 122 -2.72 4.70 14.63
C ARG A 122 -2.09 5.83 15.43
N GLN A 123 -0.81 5.73 15.78
CA GLN A 123 -0.10 6.81 16.47
C GLN A 123 0.01 8.06 15.59
N MET A 124 0.37 7.90 14.33
CA MET A 124 0.43 9.01 13.37
C MET A 124 -0.93 9.68 13.17
N HIS A 125 -2.02 8.91 13.00
CA HIS A 125 -3.37 9.50 12.89
C HIS A 125 -3.77 10.26 14.15
N ARG A 126 -3.50 9.73 15.35
CA ARG A 126 -3.75 10.46 16.61
C ARG A 126 -2.99 11.78 16.67
N GLN A 127 -1.72 11.80 16.25
CA GLN A 127 -0.90 13.00 16.22
C GLN A 127 -1.42 14.04 15.21
N LEU A 128 -1.83 13.60 14.01
CA LEU A 128 -2.43 14.47 13.01
C LEU A 128 -3.75 15.08 13.50
N GLN A 129 -4.62 14.28 14.10
CA GLN A 129 -5.88 14.76 14.68
C GLN A 129 -5.63 15.80 15.79
N ALA A 130 -4.69 15.53 16.71
CA ALA A 130 -4.32 16.49 17.75
C ALA A 130 -3.79 17.81 17.18
N LYS A 131 -2.89 17.75 16.18
CA LYS A 131 -2.34 18.94 15.51
C LYS A 131 -3.43 19.75 14.79
N ARG A 132 -4.40 19.10 14.17
CA ARG A 132 -5.52 19.75 13.46
C ARG A 132 -6.52 20.37 14.45
N GLY A 133 -6.77 19.73 15.59
CA GLY A 133 -7.59 20.27 16.67
C GLY A 133 -7.01 21.53 17.29
N VAL A 134 -5.70 21.55 17.58
CA VAL A 134 -5.01 22.72 18.16
C VAL A 134 -4.99 23.93 17.21
N LYS A 135 -4.98 23.70 15.89
CA LYS A 135 -4.99 24.79 14.89
C LYS A 135 -6.34 25.51 14.75
N GLN A 136 -7.43 25.00 15.32
CA GLN A 136 -8.74 25.65 15.24
C GLN A 136 -9.04 26.59 16.42
N GLU A 137 -8.14 26.67 17.41
CA GLU A 137 -8.32 27.47 18.63
C GLU A 137 -7.33 28.66 18.74
N GLY A 138 -6.61 28.98 17.67
CA GLY A 138 -5.59 30.04 17.62
C GLY A 138 -5.89 31.15 16.62
#